data_AF-A9QVC6-F1
#
_entry.id   AF-A9QVC6-F1
#
_cell.length_a   1.000
_cell.length_b   1.000
_cell.length_c   1.000
_cell.angle_alpha   90.00
_cell.angle_beta   90.00
_cell.angle_gamma   90.00
#
_symmetry.space_group_name_H-M   'P 1'
#
loop_
_entity.id
_entity.type
_entity.pdbx_description
1 polymer ?
#
loop_
_entity_poly.entity_id
_entity_poly.type
_entity_poly.pdbx_seq_one_letter_code
_entity_poly.pdbx_strand_id
1 'polypeptide(L)'
;PGNWPIFGPTHLPLVVEGVLLSVADYTGFLYVRTGTPEYVRNIEQGSLRAFGGHTTVIAAFFAAFISMLMSTIWWYFGKLYCTAFFYVKGHRGRVTMKNDVTAFG
;
A
#
# COMPACT_ATOMS: atom_id res chain seq x y z
N PRO A 1 12.41 -4.60 -2.87
CA PRO A 1 13.56 -4.61 -3.80
C PRO A 1 13.37 -3.70 -5.03
N GLY A 2 12.21 -3.74 -5.70
CA GLY A 2 11.96 -2.95 -6.92
C GLY A 2 12.10 -1.43 -6.74
N ASN A 3 11.85 -0.90 -5.55
CA ASN A 3 11.96 0.53 -5.27
C ASN A 3 13.39 0.98 -4.92
N TRP A 4 14.31 0.04 -4.68
CA TRP A 4 15.67 0.36 -4.24
C TRP A 4 16.49 1.17 -5.26
N PRO A 5 16.44 0.92 -6.58
CA PRO A 5 17.16 1.74 -7.56
C PRO A 5 16.78 3.23 -7.52
N ILE A 6 15.56 3.54 -7.07
CA ILE A 6 15.06 4.92 -6.97
C ILE A 6 15.47 5.54 -5.62
N PHE A 7 15.30 4.80 -4.52
CA PHE A 7 15.53 5.36 -3.17
C PHE A 7 16.96 5.21 -2.66
N GLY A 8 17.73 4.25 -3.17
CA GLY A 8 19.10 3.96 -2.74
C GLY A 8 20.00 5.20 -2.65
N PRO A 9 20.04 6.08 -3.69
CA PRO A 9 20.82 7.31 -3.64
C PRO A 9 20.42 8.27 -2.51
N THR A 10 19.14 8.27 -2.11
CA THR A 10 18.66 9.15 -1.04
C THR A 10 18.98 8.65 0.36
N HIS A 11 19.43 7.40 0.51
CA HIS A 11 19.87 6.81 1.79
C HIS A 11 21.35 7.05 2.10
N LEU A 12 22.06 7.83 1.28
CA LEU A 12 23.46 8.17 1.53
C LEU A 12 23.58 9.01 2.82
N PRO A 13 24.60 8.74 3.66
CA PRO A 13 24.85 9.52 4.86
C PRO A 13 25.42 10.91 4.52
N LEU A 14 24.94 11.92 5.25
CA LEU A 14 25.34 13.32 5.18
C LEU A 14 25.51 13.83 6.62
N VAL A 15 26.53 14.64 6.88
CA VAL A 15 26.70 15.31 8.18
C VAL A 15 26.34 16.79 8.01
N VAL A 16 25.34 17.25 8.77
CA VAL A 16 24.88 18.64 8.78
C VAL A 16 24.86 19.13 10.22
N GLU A 17 25.51 20.26 10.49
CA GLU A 17 25.58 20.84 11.85
C GLU A 17 26.05 19.82 12.92
N GLY A 18 26.93 18.88 12.52
CA GLY A 18 27.45 17.83 13.40
C GLY A 18 26.53 16.62 13.61
N VAL A 19 25.34 16.60 13.00
CA VAL A 19 24.37 15.49 13.08
C VAL A 19 24.42 14.65 11.80
N LEU A 20 24.42 13.32 11.97
CA LEU A 20 24.30 12.38 10.85
C LEU A 20 22.85 12.29 10.39
N LEU A 21 22.59 12.65 9.14
CA LEU A 21 21.29 12.58 8.49
C LEU A 21 21.40 11.81 7.16
N SER A 22 20.29 11.23 6.73
CA SER A 22 20.14 10.75 5.37
C SER A 22 19.88 11.92 4.43
N VAL A 23 20.29 11.84 3.16
CA VAL A 23 19.92 12.84 2.14
C VAL A 23 18.40 13.02 2.08
N ALA A 24 17.62 11.94 2.22
CA ALA A 24 16.16 12.00 2.30
C ALA A 24 15.65 12.88 3.45
N ASP A 25 16.22 12.74 4.65
CA ASP A 25 15.80 13.51 5.82
C ASP A 25 16.23 14.97 5.71
N TYR A 26 17.41 15.22 5.15
CA TYR A 26 17.89 16.58 4.90
C TYR A 26 17.01 17.32 3.88
N THR A 27 16.58 16.67 2.80
CA THR A 27 15.62 17.30 1.87
C THR A 27 14.28 17.62 2.55
N GLY A 28 13.81 16.76 3.46
CA GLY A 28 12.60 17.00 4.25
C GLY A 28 12.73 18.16 5.25
N PHE A 29 13.96 18.43 5.71
CA PHE A 29 14.26 19.59 6.55
C PHE A 29 14.35 20.89 5.74
N LEU A 30 15.00 20.86 4.56
CA LEU A 30 15.15 22.03 3.69
C LEU A 30 13.82 22.50 3.09
N TYR A 31 12.99 21.55 2.63
CA TYR A 31 11.69 21.87 2.03
C TYR A 31 10.59 21.82 3.09
N VAL A 32 10.35 22.97 3.72
CA VAL A 32 9.37 23.12 4.81
C VAL A 32 7.96 22.76 4.34
N ARG A 33 7.32 21.81 5.05
CA ARG A 33 5.92 21.42 4.85
C ARG A 33 5.07 21.88 6.03
N THR A 34 4.32 22.97 5.85
CA THR A 34 3.56 23.67 6.90
C THR A 34 2.55 22.81 7.68
N GLY A 35 2.04 21.74 7.09
CA GLY A 35 1.08 20.83 7.72
C GLY A 35 1.57 19.41 8.03
N THR A 36 2.87 19.10 7.80
CA THR A 36 3.42 17.75 8.05
C THR A 36 4.75 17.81 8.80
N PRO A 37 4.71 18.12 10.10
CA PRO A 37 5.91 18.19 10.92
C PRO A 37 6.53 16.79 11.11
N GLU A 38 7.82 16.76 11.47
CA GLU A 38 8.64 15.54 11.53
C GLU A 38 8.03 14.44 12.42
N TYR A 39 7.51 14.80 13.59
CA TYR A 39 6.94 13.86 14.56
C TYR A 39 5.67 13.15 14.10
N VAL A 40 5.06 13.57 12.99
CA VAL A 40 3.90 12.90 12.37
C VAL A 40 4.35 11.74 11.47
N ARG A 41 5.66 11.61 11.19
CA ARG A 41 6.18 10.54 10.32
C ARG A 41 6.11 9.19 11.02
N ASN A 42 5.35 8.27 10.42
CA ASN A 42 5.34 6.87 10.81
C ASN A 42 6.48 6.13 10.09
N ILE A 43 7.68 6.22 10.65
CA ILE A 43 8.88 5.54 10.17
C ILE A 43 9.48 4.66 11.27
N GLU A 44 10.42 3.79 10.90
CA GLU A 44 11.15 2.98 11.88
C GLU A 44 11.96 3.89 12.83
N GLN A 45 11.68 3.82 14.13
CA GLN A 45 12.43 4.50 15.20
C GLN A 45 13.20 3.50 16.09
N GLY A 46 13.23 2.22 15.70
CA GLY A 46 13.73 1.12 16.52
C GLY A 46 12.76 0.72 17.64
N SER A 47 12.92 -0.49 18.16
CA SER A 47 12.26 -0.93 19.39
C SER A 47 13.20 -1.85 20.16
N LEU A 48 13.01 -1.97 21.48
CA LEU A 48 13.78 -2.89 22.32
C LEU A 48 13.62 -4.37 21.92
N ARG A 49 12.65 -4.69 21.07
CA ARG A 49 12.34 -6.06 20.61
C ARG A 49 12.84 -6.33 19.19
N ALA A 50 13.39 -5.33 18.49
CA ALA A 50 13.82 -5.46 17.11
C ALA A 50 15.29 -5.89 17.04
N PHE A 51 15.59 -6.84 16.16
CA PHE A 51 16.96 -7.14 15.75
C PHE A 51 17.33 -6.21 14.60
N GLY A 52 18.27 -5.29 14.85
CA GLY A 52 18.71 -4.29 13.87
C GLY A 52 19.19 -4.93 12.56
N GLY A 53 18.93 -4.27 11.44
CA GLY A 53 19.37 -4.71 10.11
C GLY A 53 18.49 -5.75 9.41
N HIS A 54 17.56 -6.42 10.12
CA HIS A 54 16.66 -7.43 9.54
C HIS A 54 15.21 -6.93 9.31
N THR A 55 14.91 -5.71 9.72
CA THR A 55 13.53 -5.17 9.73
C THR A 55 12.89 -5.16 8.35
N THR A 56 13.64 -4.82 7.30
CA THR A 56 13.14 -4.75 5.91
C THR A 56 12.68 -6.11 5.39
N VAL A 57 13.40 -7.18 5.70
CA VAL A 57 13.07 -8.54 5.26
C VAL A 57 11.84 -9.04 6.01
N ILE A 58 11.80 -8.86 7.33
CA ILE A 58 10.67 -9.27 8.17
C ILE A 58 9.40 -8.54 7.73
N ALA A 59 9.48 -7.23 7.48
CA ALA A 59 8.37 -6.43 6.98
C ALA A 59 7.89 -6.91 5.60
N ALA A 60 8.80 -7.27 4.69
CA ALA A 60 8.45 -7.78 3.37
C ALA A 60 7.71 -9.13 3.44
N PHE A 61 8.17 -10.06 4.29
CA PHE A 61 7.47 -11.33 4.51
C PHE A 61 6.09 -11.14 5.15
N PHE A 62 6.00 -10.26 6.15
CA PHE A 62 4.72 -9.91 6.77
C PHE A 62 3.74 -9.31 5.75
N ALA A 63 4.19 -8.36 4.93
CA ALA A 63 3.38 -7.77 3.88
C ALA A 63 2.92 -8.80 2.85
N ALA A 64 3.79 -9.73 2.45
CA ALA A 64 3.42 -10.82 1.53
C ALA A 64 2.30 -11.70 2.11
N PHE A 65 2.37 -12.05 3.39
CA PHE A 65 1.33 -12.84 4.06
C PHE A 65 -0.02 -12.12 4.08
N ILE A 66 -0.05 -10.86 4.51
CA ILE A 66 -1.28 -10.06 4.54
C ILE A 66 -1.82 -9.83 3.11
N SER A 67 -0.94 -9.63 2.14
CA SER A 67 -1.33 -9.45 0.74
C SER A 67 -2.00 -10.68 0.13
N MET A 68 -1.61 -11.90 0.51
CA MET A 68 -2.30 -13.12 0.05
C MET A 68 -3.75 -13.18 0.52
N LEU A 69 -3.99 -12.83 1.79
CA LEU A 69 -5.34 -12.77 2.36
C LEU A 69 -6.16 -11.67 1.68
N MET A 70 -5.59 -10.47 1.55
CA MET A 70 -6.27 -9.35 0.92
C MET A 70 -6.56 -9.61 -0.56
N SER A 71 -5.64 -10.25 -1.29
CA SER A 71 -5.84 -10.66 -2.69
C SER A 71 -6.99 -11.64 -2.82
N THR A 72 -7.13 -12.61 -1.90
CA THR A 72 -8.23 -13.57 -1.93
C THR A 72 -9.57 -12.88 -1.67
N ILE A 73 -9.62 -11.98 -0.68
CA ILE A 73 -10.82 -11.17 -0.37
C ILE A 73 -11.20 -10.30 -1.56
N TRP A 74 -10.23 -9.60 -2.16
CA TRP A 74 -10.46 -8.72 -3.28
C TRP A 74 -10.89 -9.47 -4.53
N TRP A 75 -10.37 -10.69 -4.74
CA TRP A 75 -10.82 -11.58 -5.80
C TRP A 75 -12.30 -11.96 -5.65
N TYR A 76 -12.77 -12.26 -4.44
CA TYR A 76 -14.19 -12.52 -4.21
C TYR A 76 -15.06 -11.27 -4.39
N PHE A 77 -14.59 -10.10 -3.96
CA PHE A 77 -15.27 -8.85 -4.26
C PHE A 77 -15.32 -8.59 -5.77
N GLY A 78 -14.24 -8.87 -6.50
CA GLY A 78 -14.23 -8.83 -7.97
C GLY A 78 -15.31 -9.72 -8.56
N LYS A 79 -15.46 -10.96 -8.09
CA LYS A 79 -16.57 -11.83 -8.53
C LYS A 79 -17.94 -11.25 -8.21
N LEU A 80 -18.13 -10.64 -7.03
CA LEU A 80 -19.39 -10.00 -6.65
C LEU A 80 -19.72 -8.81 -7.58
N TYR A 81 -18.77 -7.93 -7.83
CA TYR A 81 -18.99 -6.75 -8.68
C TYR A 81 -19.07 -7.07 -10.16
N CYS A 82 -18.36 -8.10 -10.64
CA CYS A 82 -18.46 -8.57 -12.01
C CYS A 82 -19.76 -9.38 -12.27
N THR A 83 -20.57 -9.68 -11.26
CA THR A 83 -21.91 -10.22 -11.49
C THR A 83 -22.88 -9.09 -11.82
N ALA A 84 -23.04 -8.79 -13.11
CA ALA A 84 -24.05 -7.85 -13.58
C ALA A 84 -25.44 -8.49 -13.46
N PHE A 85 -26.26 -7.99 -12.54
CA PHE A 85 -27.64 -8.40 -12.38
C PHE A 85 -28.57 -7.29 -12.87
N PHE A 86 -29.46 -7.59 -13.81
CA PHE A 86 -30.45 -6.63 -14.28
C PHE A 86 -31.86 -7.21 -14.16
N TYR A 87 -32.80 -6.37 -13.72
CA TYR A 87 -34.21 -6.73 -13.61
C TYR A 87 -34.91 -6.41 -14.92
N VAL A 88 -35.43 -7.43 -15.60
CA VAL A 88 -36.21 -7.28 -16.83
C VAL A 88 -37.70 -7.39 -16.51
N LYS A 89 -38.50 -6.43 -16.97
CA LYS A 89 -39.96 -6.49 -16.91
C LYS A 89 -40.49 -7.05 -18.24
N GLY A 90 -41.09 -8.24 -18.20
CA GLY A 90 -41.70 -8.85 -19.38
C GLY A 90 -43.02 -8.19 -19.79
N HIS A 91 -43.53 -8.51 -20.99
CA HIS A 91 -44.82 -8.00 -21.52
C HIS A 91 -46.03 -8.23 -20.61
N ARG A 92 -45.99 -9.23 -19.71
CA ARG A 92 -47.03 -9.53 -18.71
C ARG A 92 -46.80 -8.85 -17.35
N GLY A 93 -45.91 -7.86 -17.26
CA GLY A 93 -45.62 -7.12 -16.04
C GLY A 93 -44.76 -7.86 -15.00
N ARG A 94 -44.42 -9.13 -15.24
CA ARG A 94 -43.56 -9.94 -14.35
C ARG A 94 -42.12 -9.45 -14.44
N VAL A 95 -41.55 -9.07 -13.29
CA VAL A 95 -40.14 -8.70 -13.16
C VAL A 95 -39.34 -9.96 -12.86
N THR A 96 -38.34 -10.27 -13.69
CA THR A 96 -37.42 -11.39 -13.46
C THR A 96 -35.99 -10.88 -13.42
N MET A 97 -35.22 -11.38 -12.46
CA MET A 97 -33.79 -11.12 -12.35
C MET A 97 -33.05 -11.94 -13.41
N LYS A 98 -32.25 -11.29 -14.25
CA LYS A 98 -31.36 -11.94 -15.22
C LYS A 98 -29.92 -11.55 -14.94
N ASN A 99 -29.02 -12.51 -15.08
CA ASN A 99 -27.59 -12.31 -14.92
C ASN A 99 -27.01 -12.05 -16.30
N ASP A 100 -26.22 -10.99 -16.47
CA ASP A 100 -25.46 -10.75 -17.69
C ASP A 100 -24.26 -11.71 -17.69
N VAL A 101 -24.17 -12.58 -18.69
CA VAL A 101 -23.14 -13.64 -18.81
C VAL A 101 -21.87 -13.10 -19.47
N THR A 102 -21.65 -11.79 -19.47
CA THR A 102 -20.61 -11.10 -20.26
C THR A 102 -19.33 -10.77 -19.49
N ALA A 103 -19.20 -11.17 -18.21
CA ALA A 103 -18.07 -10.78 -17.36
C ALA A 103 -17.12 -11.92 -16.92
N PHE A 104 -17.33 -13.16 -17.38
CA PHE A 104 -16.41 -14.27 -17.13
C PHE A 104 -15.80 -14.73 -18.46
N GLY A 105 -14.71 -14.07 -18.86
CA GLY A 105 -13.72 -14.58 -19.81
C GLY A 105 -12.51 -15.10 -19.06
#